data_AF-A0A2V7SKW6-F1
#
_entry.id   AF-A0A2V7SKW6-F1
#
_cell.length_a   1.000
_cell.length_b   1.000
_cell.length_c   1.000
_cell.angle_alpha   90.00
_cell.angle_beta   90.00
_cell.angle_gamma   90.00
#
_symmetry.space_group_name_H-M   'P 1'
#
loop_
_entity.id
_entity.type
_entity.pdbx_description
1 polymer ?
#
loop_
_entity_poly.entity_id
_entity_poly.type
_entity_poly.pdbx_seq_one_letter_code
_entity_poly.pdbx_strand_id
1 'polypeptide(L)'
;MREGGDAVARQTVPAEALLELAASGYERAQRDRVRYGEQLRAILQRRDSRWGPVADEERDGDSDSLLREIRATGGGPVPLLGRLYARAWEQEHEMGTQMQMLIARHPAWPWLQSVRGVGSVLAARLLSRLDIARAPSPASFWAYCGLGTVAAEEQVCETCGARVFVAPGTRVQAPHSMVGHRGTCTGPLRPRGLTGKVRVAQGRPRRGERAAYDLEAKTICYLIGVSFVRCGGPYRAVYDERKAHLAAQHPEWPAKRVHLAAVRATVKRFLTDLWVAWREAEGNEDGTTGAETRP
;
A
#
# COMPACT_ATOMS: atom_id res chain seq x y z
N MET A 1 21.69 -27.31 -39.13
CA MET A 1 21.23 -27.51 -37.74
C MET A 1 21.56 -26.28 -36.90
N ARG A 2 20.57 -25.40 -36.70
CA ARG A 2 20.49 -24.48 -35.56
C ARG A 2 19.01 -24.23 -35.28
N GLU A 3 18.36 -25.24 -34.71
CA GLU A 3 17.07 -25.08 -34.04
C GLU A 3 17.35 -24.39 -32.70
N GLY A 4 17.28 -23.06 -32.69
CA GLY A 4 17.49 -22.24 -31.49
C GLY A 4 16.46 -21.13 -31.33
N GLY A 5 15.39 -21.16 -32.11
CA GLY A 5 14.25 -20.25 -31.98
C GLY A 5 13.13 -20.94 -31.19
N ASP A 6 12.50 -20.18 -30.29
CA ASP A 6 11.20 -20.51 -29.68
C ASP A 6 11.10 -21.49 -28.51
N ALA A 7 12.12 -21.52 -27.64
CA ALA A 7 11.90 -22.04 -26.28
C ALA A 7 10.99 -21.12 -25.41
N VAL A 8 10.86 -19.83 -25.77
CA VAL A 8 10.05 -18.84 -25.01
C VAL A 8 8.59 -18.80 -25.47
N ALA A 9 8.30 -19.14 -26.74
CA ALA A 9 6.96 -19.02 -27.33
C ALA A 9 5.96 -20.11 -26.92
N ARG A 10 6.39 -21.13 -26.15
CA ARG A 10 5.53 -22.26 -25.72
C ARG A 10 5.18 -22.26 -24.24
N GLN A 11 5.60 -21.26 -23.48
CA GLN A 11 5.22 -21.18 -22.06
C GLN A 11 3.83 -20.57 -21.93
N THR A 12 2.84 -21.39 -21.59
CA THR A 12 1.57 -20.91 -21.07
C THR A 12 1.84 -20.33 -19.68
N VAL A 13 2.05 -19.02 -19.59
CA VAL A 13 2.23 -18.33 -18.31
C VAL A 13 0.87 -18.22 -17.62
N PRO A 14 0.73 -18.61 -16.34
CA PRO A 14 -0.51 -18.45 -15.58
C PRO A 14 -1.00 -17.00 -15.59
N ALA A 15 -2.33 -16.79 -15.59
CA ALA A 15 -2.92 -15.46 -15.67
C ALA A 15 -2.51 -14.57 -14.47
N GLU A 16 -2.33 -15.18 -13.30
CA GLU A 16 -1.87 -14.53 -12.06
C GLU A 16 -0.44 -14.01 -12.23
N ALA A 17 0.45 -14.83 -12.81
CA ALA A 17 1.84 -14.44 -13.07
C ALA A 17 1.93 -13.32 -14.11
N LEU A 18 1.05 -13.32 -15.12
CA LEU A 18 0.94 -12.21 -16.07
C LEU A 18 0.47 -10.92 -15.39
N LEU A 19 -0.51 -11.00 -14.47
CA LEU A 19 -0.97 -9.85 -13.69
C LEU A 19 0.12 -9.31 -12.76
N GLU A 20 0.90 -10.19 -12.12
CA GLU A 20 2.07 -9.82 -11.32
C GLU A 20 3.14 -9.09 -12.14
N LEU A 21 3.46 -9.58 -13.34
CA LEU A 21 4.41 -8.95 -14.24
C LEU A 21 3.92 -7.57 -14.70
N ALA A 22 2.66 -7.48 -15.13
CA ALA A 22 2.07 -6.21 -15.57
C ALA A 22 2.04 -5.17 -14.42
N ALA A 23 1.64 -5.58 -13.21
CA ALA A 23 1.63 -4.72 -12.04
C ALA A 23 3.05 -4.26 -11.64
N SER A 24 4.02 -5.16 -11.66
CA SER A 24 5.42 -4.84 -11.33
C SER A 24 6.04 -3.91 -12.38
N GLY A 25 5.72 -4.12 -13.67
CA GLY A 25 6.11 -3.25 -14.78
C GLY A 25 5.51 -1.85 -14.63
N TYR A 26 4.21 -1.75 -14.34
CA TYR A 26 3.52 -0.49 -14.08
C TYR A 26 4.16 0.28 -12.92
N GLU A 27 4.43 -0.38 -11.79
CA GLU A 27 5.03 0.27 -10.63
C GLU A 27 6.46 0.78 -10.89
N ARG A 28 7.24 0.03 -11.67
CA ARG A 28 8.58 0.46 -12.08
C ARG A 28 8.50 1.70 -12.98
N ALA A 29 7.64 1.65 -14.01
CA ALA A 29 7.43 2.76 -14.93
C ALA A 29 6.92 4.02 -14.20
N GLN A 30 5.98 3.85 -13.26
CA GLN A 30 5.48 4.94 -12.42
C GLN A 30 6.57 5.55 -11.54
N ARG A 31 7.43 4.73 -10.91
CA ARG A 31 8.57 5.23 -10.13
C ARG A 31 9.54 6.02 -10.98
N ASP A 32 9.86 5.51 -12.17
CA ASP A 32 10.75 6.19 -13.11
C ASP A 32 10.14 7.52 -13.58
N ARG A 33 8.84 7.54 -13.94
CA ARG A 33 8.15 8.78 -14.34
C ARG A 33 8.16 9.82 -13.22
N VAL A 34 7.80 9.44 -11.99
CA VAL A 34 7.82 10.36 -10.84
C VAL A 34 9.24 10.87 -10.60
N ARG A 35 10.25 10.00 -10.61
CA ARG A 35 11.65 10.39 -10.45
C ARG A 35 12.09 11.40 -11.50
N TYR A 36 11.86 11.13 -12.78
CA TYR A 36 12.23 12.05 -13.86
C TYR A 36 11.44 13.35 -13.78
N GLY A 37 10.15 13.30 -13.41
CA GLY A 37 9.30 14.47 -13.21
C GLY A 37 9.80 15.39 -12.10
N GLU A 38 10.18 14.83 -10.95
CA GLU A 38 10.78 15.60 -9.85
C GLU A 38 12.13 16.23 -10.24
N GLN A 39 12.98 15.48 -10.97
CA GLN A 39 14.24 16.02 -11.49
C GLN A 39 14.01 17.20 -12.45
N LEU A 40 13.03 17.06 -13.35
CA LEU A 40 12.63 18.14 -14.27
C LEU A 40 12.11 19.36 -13.51
N ARG A 41 11.22 19.16 -12.53
CA ARG A 41 10.67 20.24 -11.70
C ARG A 41 11.78 20.98 -10.94
N ALA A 42 12.71 20.25 -10.32
CA ALA A 42 13.82 20.84 -9.58
C ALA A 42 14.70 21.73 -10.49
N ILE A 43 15.04 21.26 -11.69
CA ILE A 43 15.82 22.01 -12.68
C ILE A 43 15.08 23.28 -13.13
N LEU A 44 13.80 23.15 -13.47
CA LEU A 44 12.98 24.28 -13.95
C LEU A 44 12.79 25.36 -12.88
N GLN A 45 12.66 24.97 -11.60
CA GLN A 45 12.57 25.91 -10.47
C GLN A 45 13.90 26.59 -10.12
N ARG A 46 15.00 26.34 -10.86
CA ARG A 46 16.36 26.84 -10.59
C ARG A 46 16.83 26.58 -9.15
N ARG A 47 16.25 25.57 -8.49
CA ARG A 47 16.74 25.07 -7.21
C ARG A 47 17.93 24.19 -7.54
N ASP A 48 19.11 24.60 -7.11
CA ASP A 48 20.41 23.97 -7.38
C ASP A 48 20.32 22.43 -7.31
N SER A 49 20.26 21.79 -8.48
CA SER A 49 20.07 20.35 -8.65
C SER A 49 21.41 19.64 -8.55
N ARG A 50 22.06 19.74 -7.38
CA ARG A 50 23.03 18.71 -6.99
C ARG A 50 22.25 17.42 -6.79
N TRP A 51 22.16 16.65 -7.87
CA TRP A 51 21.62 15.30 -7.99
C TRP A 51 21.41 14.61 -6.63
N GLY A 52 20.20 14.76 -6.09
CA GLY A 52 19.80 14.20 -4.80
C GLY A 52 18.29 13.89 -4.80
N PRO A 53 17.84 12.90 -4.02
CA PRO A 53 16.43 12.53 -3.96
C PRO A 53 15.61 13.70 -3.38
N VAL A 54 14.57 14.11 -4.11
CA VAL A 54 13.59 15.10 -3.65
C VAL A 54 12.66 14.41 -2.64
N ALA A 55 12.34 15.11 -1.55
CA ALA A 55 11.53 14.58 -0.45
C ALA A 55 10.06 14.35 -0.88
N ASP A 56 9.41 13.35 -0.29
CA ASP A 56 8.05 12.88 -0.63
C ASP A 56 6.93 13.95 -0.53
N GLU A 57 7.20 15.10 0.08
CA GLU A 57 6.21 16.13 0.42
C GLU A 57 5.88 17.09 -0.74
N GLU A 58 6.63 17.07 -1.86
CA GLU A 58 6.51 18.05 -2.95
C GLU A 58 5.77 17.52 -4.21
N ARG A 59 5.01 16.42 -4.07
CA ARG A 59 4.48 15.56 -5.15
C ARG A 59 3.28 16.07 -5.97
N ASP A 60 2.82 17.30 -5.78
CA ASP A 60 1.52 17.80 -6.29
C ASP A 60 1.69 18.75 -7.51
N GLY A 61 2.04 18.20 -8.68
CA GLY A 61 2.12 19.00 -9.91
C GLY A 61 1.56 18.29 -11.15
N ASP A 62 0.77 19.04 -11.93
CA ASP A 62 0.18 18.64 -13.20
C ASP A 62 1.25 18.31 -14.27
N SER A 63 1.13 17.13 -14.86
CA SER A 63 2.08 16.58 -15.84
C SER A 63 2.07 17.36 -17.16
N ASP A 64 0.93 17.88 -17.57
CA ASP A 64 0.78 18.56 -18.86
C ASP A 64 1.33 20.00 -18.84
N SER A 65 1.21 20.68 -17.69
CA SER A 65 1.88 21.96 -17.47
C SER A 65 3.40 21.85 -17.58
N LEU A 66 3.98 20.80 -17.00
CA LEU A 66 5.43 20.54 -17.03
C LEU A 66 5.94 20.32 -18.46
N LEU A 67 5.18 19.58 -19.29
CA LEU A 67 5.53 19.32 -20.69
C LEU A 67 5.59 20.60 -21.54
N ARG A 68 4.72 21.58 -21.26
CA ARG A 68 4.71 22.87 -21.99
C ARG A 68 5.94 23.72 -21.66
N GLU A 69 6.31 23.80 -20.38
CA GLU A 69 7.52 24.53 -19.96
C GLU A 69 8.80 23.93 -20.55
N ILE A 70 8.92 22.60 -20.55
CA ILE A 70 10.06 21.87 -21.13
C ILE A 70 10.30 22.25 -22.60
N ARG A 71 9.23 22.39 -23.39
CA ARG A 71 9.32 22.79 -24.80
C ARG A 71 9.78 24.25 -24.95
N ALA A 72 9.41 25.12 -24.01
CA ALA A 72 9.72 26.55 -24.06
C ALA A 72 11.15 26.90 -23.58
N THR A 73 11.73 26.16 -22.62
CA THR A 73 13.01 26.56 -21.98
C THR A 73 14.26 26.29 -22.82
N GLY A 74 14.19 25.50 -23.89
CA GLY A 74 15.26 25.38 -24.90
C GLY A 74 16.68 25.12 -24.37
N GLY A 75 17.03 23.86 -24.12
CA GLY A 75 18.43 23.41 -24.09
C GLY A 75 19.17 23.45 -22.74
N GLY A 76 18.89 22.46 -21.90
CA GLY A 76 19.73 22.01 -20.76
C GLY A 76 19.68 20.47 -20.69
N PRO A 77 19.90 19.77 -19.57
CA PRO A 77 19.53 18.34 -19.42
C PRO A 77 18.02 18.06 -19.62
N VAL A 78 17.22 19.14 -19.69
CA VAL A 78 15.76 19.17 -19.81
C VAL A 78 15.21 18.37 -21.02
N PRO A 79 15.78 18.40 -22.25
CA PRO A 79 15.27 17.59 -23.35
C PRO A 79 15.57 16.09 -23.21
N LEU A 80 16.70 15.70 -22.60
CA LEU A 80 17.00 14.28 -22.35
C LEU A 80 16.09 13.74 -21.25
N LEU A 81 15.98 14.45 -20.12
CA LEU A 81 15.07 14.09 -19.03
C LEU A 81 13.61 14.10 -19.49
N GLY A 82 13.23 15.04 -20.35
CA GLY A 82 11.91 15.07 -20.99
C GLY A 82 11.63 13.81 -21.82
N ARG A 83 12.61 13.32 -22.59
CA ARG A 83 12.48 12.03 -23.31
C ARG A 83 12.37 10.83 -22.37
N LEU A 84 13.16 10.81 -21.28
CA LEU A 84 13.08 9.73 -20.29
C LEU A 84 11.73 9.73 -19.57
N TYR A 85 11.22 10.91 -19.21
CA TYR A 85 9.89 11.09 -18.66
C TYR A 85 8.80 10.59 -19.61
N ALA A 86 8.85 10.98 -20.90
CA ALA A 86 7.87 10.56 -21.90
C ALA A 86 7.85 9.03 -22.07
N ARG A 87 9.02 8.39 -22.17
CA ARG A 87 9.11 6.92 -22.25
C ARG A 87 8.56 6.23 -21.00
N ALA A 88 8.88 6.76 -19.81
CA ALA A 88 8.36 6.20 -18.56
C ALA A 88 6.84 6.36 -18.46
N TRP A 89 6.29 7.46 -18.97
CA TRP A 89 4.85 7.68 -19.08
C TRP A 89 4.18 6.71 -20.06
N GLU A 90 4.75 6.52 -21.26
CA GLU A 90 4.26 5.54 -22.24
C GLU A 90 4.24 4.12 -21.65
N GLN A 91 5.33 3.72 -20.99
CA GLN A 91 5.41 2.42 -20.31
C GLN A 91 4.40 2.29 -19.17
N GLU A 92 4.19 3.34 -18.36
CA GLU A 92 3.17 3.33 -17.29
C GLU A 92 1.78 3.15 -17.90
N HIS A 93 1.48 3.85 -18.99
CA HIS A 93 0.20 3.77 -19.67
C HIS A 93 -0.05 2.39 -20.32
N GLU A 94 0.96 1.85 -21.00
CA GLU A 94 0.92 0.53 -21.62
C GLU A 94 0.70 -0.56 -20.56
N MET A 95 1.52 -0.59 -19.51
CA MET A 95 1.39 -1.56 -18.43
C MET A 95 0.08 -1.40 -17.67
N GLY A 96 -0.41 -0.17 -17.49
CA GLY A 96 -1.71 0.10 -16.89
C GLY A 96 -2.86 -0.46 -17.73
N THR A 97 -2.78 -0.36 -19.05
CA THR A 97 -3.76 -0.96 -19.97
C THR A 97 -3.73 -2.48 -19.89
N GLN A 98 -2.53 -3.09 -19.90
CA GLN A 98 -2.38 -4.54 -19.75
C GLN A 98 -2.94 -5.03 -18.41
N MET A 99 -2.66 -4.33 -17.30
CA MET A 99 -3.24 -4.64 -16.00
C MET A 99 -4.77 -4.63 -16.01
N GLN A 100 -5.38 -3.62 -16.66
CA GLN A 100 -6.84 -3.52 -16.76
C GLN A 100 -7.45 -4.68 -17.56
N MET A 101 -6.80 -5.10 -18.65
CA MET A 101 -7.24 -6.26 -19.43
C MET A 101 -7.11 -7.57 -18.63
N LEU A 102 -6.02 -7.74 -17.88
CA LEU A 102 -5.75 -8.93 -17.09
C LEU A 102 -6.67 -9.04 -15.87
N ILE A 103 -6.86 -7.96 -15.12
CA ILE A 103 -7.76 -7.97 -13.95
C ILE A 103 -9.21 -8.22 -14.36
N ALA A 104 -9.63 -7.83 -15.57
CA ALA A 104 -10.99 -8.09 -16.05
C ALA A 104 -11.35 -9.58 -16.07
N ARG A 105 -10.36 -10.47 -16.15
CA ARG A 105 -10.51 -11.93 -16.14
C ARG A 105 -10.32 -12.55 -14.76
N HIS A 106 -10.01 -11.75 -13.73
CA HIS A 106 -9.72 -12.26 -12.39
C HIS A 106 -11.02 -12.61 -11.64
N PRO A 107 -11.12 -13.75 -10.95
CA PRO A 107 -12.37 -14.20 -10.29
C PRO A 107 -12.94 -13.21 -9.27
N ALA A 108 -12.07 -12.52 -8.52
CA ALA A 108 -12.50 -11.48 -7.56
C ALA A 108 -12.93 -10.13 -8.20
N TRP A 109 -12.66 -9.89 -9.48
CA TRP A 109 -12.89 -8.59 -10.11
C TRP A 109 -14.38 -8.19 -10.21
N PRO A 110 -15.33 -9.08 -10.54
CA PRO A 110 -16.76 -8.74 -10.57
C PRO A 110 -17.27 -8.13 -9.28
N TRP A 111 -16.83 -8.64 -8.14
CA TRP A 111 -17.14 -8.04 -6.84
C TRP A 111 -16.35 -6.75 -6.64
N LEU A 112 -15.04 -6.76 -6.87
CA LEU A 112 -14.16 -5.64 -6.55
C LEU A 112 -14.49 -4.36 -7.34
N GLN A 113 -14.90 -4.47 -8.61
CA GLN A 113 -15.31 -3.31 -9.42
C GLN A 113 -16.59 -2.63 -8.91
N SER A 114 -17.43 -3.36 -8.18
CA SER A 114 -18.65 -2.80 -7.55
C SER A 114 -18.33 -1.97 -6.31
N VAL A 115 -17.12 -2.12 -5.75
CA VAL A 115 -16.70 -1.45 -4.53
C VAL A 115 -16.34 0.01 -4.83
N ARG A 116 -17.23 0.92 -4.44
CA ARG A 116 -16.97 2.37 -4.51
C ARG A 116 -15.68 2.74 -3.76
N GLY A 117 -14.79 3.45 -4.45
CA GLY A 117 -13.51 3.91 -3.91
C GLY A 117 -12.32 3.00 -4.24
N VAL A 118 -12.53 1.85 -4.88
CA VAL A 118 -11.43 1.02 -5.40
C VAL A 118 -11.41 1.10 -6.92
N GLY A 119 -10.39 1.79 -7.48
CA GLY A 119 -10.17 1.85 -8.92
C GLY A 119 -9.42 0.62 -9.44
N SER A 120 -9.54 0.35 -10.75
CA SER A 120 -8.92 -0.81 -11.42
C SER A 120 -7.41 -0.90 -11.21
N VAL A 121 -6.69 0.22 -11.20
CA VAL A 121 -5.24 0.25 -10.96
C VAL A 121 -4.89 -0.21 -9.54
N LEU A 122 -5.55 0.34 -8.51
CA LEU A 122 -5.29 -0.07 -7.12
C LEU A 122 -5.72 -1.52 -6.88
N ALA A 123 -6.84 -1.93 -7.47
CA ALA A 123 -7.32 -3.31 -7.44
C ALA A 123 -6.31 -4.28 -8.06
N ALA A 124 -5.84 -4.01 -9.28
CA ALA A 124 -4.89 -4.86 -10.00
C ALA A 124 -3.56 -4.99 -9.25
N ARG A 125 -3.04 -3.89 -8.69
CA ARG A 125 -1.82 -3.92 -7.88
C ARG A 125 -1.99 -4.69 -6.56
N LEU A 126 -3.19 -4.69 -5.99
CA LEU A 126 -3.47 -5.48 -4.78
C LEU A 126 -3.60 -6.97 -5.13
N LEU A 127 -4.44 -7.30 -6.11
CA LEU A 127 -4.70 -8.68 -6.53
C LEU A 127 -3.45 -9.36 -7.11
N SER A 128 -2.57 -8.62 -7.77
CA SER A 128 -1.28 -9.14 -8.25
C SER A 128 -0.32 -9.61 -7.15
N ARG A 129 -0.63 -9.34 -5.89
CA ARG A 129 0.18 -9.68 -4.71
C ARG A 129 -0.47 -10.69 -3.79
N LEU A 130 -1.80 -10.76 -3.83
CA LEU A 130 -2.56 -11.66 -2.99
C LEU A 130 -2.68 -13.01 -3.67
N ASP A 131 -2.59 -14.05 -2.87
CA ASP A 131 -2.78 -15.42 -3.31
C ASP A 131 -3.80 -16.05 -2.36
N ILE A 132 -4.98 -16.37 -2.91
CA ILE A 132 -6.09 -16.90 -2.15
C ILE A 132 -5.84 -18.35 -1.72
N ALA A 133 -5.10 -19.15 -2.50
CA ALA A 133 -4.74 -20.52 -2.17
C ALA A 133 -3.80 -20.58 -0.96
N ARG A 134 -2.97 -19.53 -0.77
CA ARG A 134 -2.09 -19.36 0.39
C ARG A 134 -2.73 -18.62 1.56
N ALA A 135 -4.00 -18.23 1.46
CA ALA A 135 -4.72 -17.47 2.46
C ALA A 135 -5.89 -18.28 3.04
N PRO A 136 -5.66 -19.16 4.04
CA PRO A 136 -6.73 -19.97 4.64
C PRO A 136 -7.78 -19.15 5.41
N SER A 137 -7.49 -17.89 5.71
CA SER A 137 -8.42 -16.98 6.40
C SER A 137 -8.14 -15.53 6.03
N PRO A 138 -9.11 -14.61 6.23
CA PRO A 138 -8.92 -13.16 6.07
C PRO A 138 -7.73 -12.59 6.85
N ALA A 139 -7.42 -13.17 8.01
CA ALA A 139 -6.28 -12.76 8.83
C ALA A 139 -4.93 -12.97 8.12
N SER A 140 -4.87 -13.88 7.14
CA SER A 140 -3.69 -14.13 6.30
C SER A 140 -3.44 -12.93 5.37
N PHE A 141 -4.49 -12.39 4.74
CA PHE A 141 -4.41 -11.13 3.99
C PHE A 141 -4.02 -9.97 4.91
N TRP A 142 -4.58 -9.89 6.11
CA TRP A 142 -4.19 -8.85 7.05
C TRP A 142 -2.71 -8.94 7.41
N ALA A 143 -2.17 -10.13 7.68
CA ALA A 143 -0.77 -10.33 7.99
C ALA A 143 0.12 -9.92 6.80
N TYR A 144 -0.20 -10.41 5.60
CA TYR A 144 0.53 -10.12 4.37
C TYR A 144 0.55 -8.62 4.02
N CYS A 145 -0.58 -7.92 4.19
CA CYS A 145 -0.69 -6.47 3.95
C CYS A 145 -0.17 -5.60 5.12
N GLY A 146 0.50 -6.18 6.13
CA GLY A 146 1.02 -5.44 7.29
C GLY A 146 -0.08 -4.84 8.19
N LEU A 147 -1.30 -5.39 8.09
CA LEU A 147 -2.46 -5.11 8.93
C LEU A 147 -2.55 -6.05 10.15
N GLY A 148 -1.67 -7.05 10.24
CA GLY A 148 -1.47 -7.89 11.43
C GLY A 148 -1.11 -7.11 12.70
N THR A 149 -1.32 -7.73 13.85
CA THR A 149 -0.89 -7.18 15.15
C THR A 149 0.13 -8.12 15.78
N VAL A 150 1.06 -7.57 16.55
CA VAL A 150 2.09 -8.32 17.28
C VAL A 150 1.96 -8.04 18.78
N ALA A 151 2.48 -8.93 19.62
CA ALA A 151 2.60 -8.67 21.05
C ALA A 151 3.42 -7.39 21.27
N ALA A 152 2.95 -6.50 22.13
CA ALA A 152 3.63 -5.23 22.37
C ALA A 152 4.84 -5.43 23.28
N GLU A 153 5.88 -4.65 23.09
CA GLU A 153 6.93 -4.41 24.06
C GLU A 153 6.54 -3.20 24.90
N GLU A 154 6.50 -3.37 26.22
CA GLU A 154 6.27 -2.28 27.15
C GLU A 154 7.58 -1.51 27.36
N GLN A 155 7.56 -0.20 27.13
CA GLN A 155 8.65 0.71 27.43
C GLN A 155 8.22 1.68 28.51
N VAL A 156 9.04 1.83 29.55
CA VAL A 156 8.75 2.68 30.72
C VAL A 156 9.79 3.77 30.84
N CYS A 157 9.34 5.00 31.09
CA CYS A 157 10.24 6.12 31.32
C CYS A 157 10.81 6.05 32.74
N GLU A 158 12.13 6.09 32.87
CA GLU A 158 12.80 6.07 34.17
C GLU A 158 12.59 7.37 34.97
N THR A 159 12.30 8.48 34.28
CA THR A 159 12.15 9.81 34.90
C THR A 159 10.73 10.10 35.38
N CYS A 160 9.72 9.82 34.56
CA CYS A 160 8.33 10.16 34.88
C CYS A 160 7.39 8.95 35.00
N GLY A 161 7.88 7.73 34.79
CA GLY A 161 7.07 6.51 34.89
C GLY A 161 6.07 6.30 33.75
N ALA A 162 6.09 7.13 32.71
CA ALA A 162 5.20 6.97 31.55
C ALA A 162 5.41 5.61 30.86
N ARG A 163 4.31 4.97 30.47
CA ARG A 163 4.31 3.63 29.84
C ARG A 163 3.84 3.73 28.40
N VAL A 164 4.62 3.15 27.48
CA VAL A 164 4.34 3.13 26.04
C VAL A 164 4.41 1.69 25.55
N PHE A 165 3.42 1.28 24.77
CA PHE A 165 3.37 -0.05 24.15
C PHE A 165 3.69 0.08 22.66
N VAL A 166 4.77 -0.57 22.22
CA VAL A 166 5.25 -0.49 20.83
C VAL A 166 5.58 -1.86 20.27
N ALA A 167 5.73 -1.95 18.94
CA ALA A 167 6.19 -3.20 18.35
C ALA A 167 7.62 -3.51 18.84
N PRO A 168 7.97 -4.79 19.06
CA PRO A 168 9.28 -5.15 19.59
C PRO A 168 10.42 -4.52 18.81
N GLY A 169 11.37 -3.90 19.52
CA GLY A 169 12.51 -3.23 18.90
C GLY A 169 12.18 -1.87 18.26
N THR A 170 11.00 -1.30 18.47
CA THR A 170 10.73 0.08 18.07
C THR A 170 11.48 1.03 19.00
N ARG A 171 12.28 1.95 18.46
CA ARG A 171 12.89 3.02 19.25
C ARG A 171 11.93 4.20 19.33
N VAL A 172 11.38 4.45 20.52
CA VAL A 172 10.54 5.62 20.77
C VAL A 172 11.44 6.81 21.11
N GLN A 173 11.15 7.98 20.54
CA GLN A 173 11.89 9.19 20.86
C GLN A 173 11.55 9.69 22.27
N ALA A 174 12.52 10.37 22.88
CA ALA A 174 12.46 10.82 24.26
C ALA A 174 11.36 11.85 24.58
N PRO A 175 10.92 12.78 23.71
CA PRO A 175 9.84 13.70 24.05
C PRO A 175 8.51 12.95 24.13
N HIS A 176 7.94 12.85 25.33
CA HIS A 176 6.62 12.27 25.55
C HIS A 176 5.83 13.06 26.59
N SER A 177 4.51 13.01 26.51
CA SER A 177 3.64 13.67 27.49
C SER A 177 3.68 12.93 28.82
N MET A 178 3.82 13.69 29.92
CA MET A 178 3.79 13.13 31.27
C MET A 178 2.38 12.68 31.64
N VAL A 179 2.27 11.55 32.36
CA VAL A 179 0.99 11.08 32.89
C VAL A 179 0.58 11.99 34.04
N GLY A 180 -0.59 12.62 33.95
CA GLY A 180 -1.17 13.44 35.03
C GLY A 180 -0.65 14.88 35.13
N HIS A 181 0.31 15.31 34.31
CA HIS A 181 0.85 16.67 34.33
C HIS A 181 0.91 17.29 32.93
N ARG A 182 0.72 18.62 32.85
CA ARG A 182 1.00 19.37 31.62
C ARG A 182 2.50 19.55 31.47
N GLY A 183 3.08 18.95 30.44
CA GLY A 183 4.49 19.09 30.10
C GLY A 183 5.03 17.92 29.29
N THR A 184 6.20 18.13 28.69
CA THR A 184 6.91 17.11 27.90
C THR A 184 8.10 16.62 28.72
N CYS A 185 8.17 15.31 28.95
CA CYS A 185 9.36 14.67 29.51
C CYS A 185 10.30 14.28 28.38
N THR A 186 11.61 14.42 28.60
CA THR A 186 12.68 13.99 27.70
C THR A 186 13.51 12.84 28.29
N GLY A 187 13.01 12.20 29.35
CA GLY A 187 13.66 11.06 30.00
C GLY A 187 13.71 9.82 29.10
N PRO A 188 14.67 8.91 29.33
CA PRO A 188 14.81 7.71 28.51
C PRO A 188 13.66 6.72 28.76
N LEU A 189 13.11 6.18 27.67
CA LEU A 189 12.20 5.02 27.69
C LEU A 189 13.03 3.73 27.59
N ARG A 190 12.86 2.82 28.56
CA ARG A 190 13.55 1.52 28.58
C ARG A 190 12.56 0.37 28.41
N PRO A 191 12.90 -0.66 27.61
CA PRO A 191 12.07 -1.84 27.47
C PRO A 191 12.00 -2.62 28.78
N ARG A 192 10.80 -3.04 29.17
CA ARG A 192 10.52 -3.93 30.31
C ARG A 192 10.18 -5.36 29.89
N GLY A 193 10.04 -5.61 28.59
CA GLY A 193 9.77 -6.93 28.00
C GLY A 193 8.48 -6.95 27.19
N LEU A 194 8.14 -8.14 26.68
CA LEU A 194 6.94 -8.38 25.88
C LEU A 194 5.71 -8.56 26.78
N THR A 195 4.61 -7.92 26.41
CA THR A 195 3.29 -8.13 27.03
C THR A 195 2.40 -8.98 26.12
N GLY A 196 1.86 -10.07 26.67
CA GLY A 196 0.87 -10.91 25.97
C GLY A 196 -0.53 -10.31 25.93
N LYS A 197 -0.82 -9.32 26.79
CA LYS A 197 -2.18 -8.73 26.93
C LYS A 197 -2.47 -7.65 25.90
N VAL A 198 -1.45 -6.87 25.53
CA VAL A 198 -1.59 -5.74 24.61
C VAL A 198 -0.99 -6.11 23.27
N ARG A 199 -1.77 -5.95 22.20
CA ARG A 199 -1.31 -6.10 20.83
C ARG A 199 -1.26 -4.76 20.13
N VAL A 200 -0.20 -4.54 19.37
CA VAL A 200 0.04 -3.31 18.62
C VAL A 200 0.18 -3.62 17.14
N ALA A 201 0.05 -2.59 16.30
CA ALA A 201 0.35 -2.72 14.88
C ALA A 201 1.82 -3.13 14.71
N GLN A 202 2.08 -3.99 13.73
CA GLN A 202 3.43 -4.40 13.39
C GLN A 202 4.27 -3.19 12.97
N GLY A 203 5.48 -3.10 13.53
CA GLY A 203 6.44 -2.03 13.25
C GLY A 203 6.94 -2.06 11.81
N ARG A 204 7.55 -0.95 11.38
CA ARG A 204 8.25 -0.88 10.09
C ARG A 204 9.57 -1.66 10.22
N PRO A 205 9.94 -2.51 9.23
CA PRO A 205 11.24 -3.17 9.23
C PRO A 205 12.36 -2.13 9.26
N ARG A 206 13.45 -2.46 9.95
CA ARG A 206 14.64 -1.61 10.03
C ARG A 206 15.44 -1.67 8.72
N ARG A 207 16.35 -0.71 8.53
CA ARG A 207 17.26 -0.72 7.37
C ARG A 207 18.08 -2.02 7.39
N GLY A 208 17.99 -2.80 6.32
CA GLY A 208 18.66 -4.11 6.18
C GLY A 208 17.89 -5.30 6.73
N GLU A 209 16.76 -5.08 7.40
CA GLU A 209 15.89 -6.16 7.89
C GLU A 209 14.91 -6.59 6.80
N ARG A 210 14.63 -7.90 6.73
CA ARG A 210 13.58 -8.43 5.85
C ARG A 210 12.22 -8.03 6.42
N ALA A 211 11.35 -7.48 5.57
CA ALA A 211 9.99 -7.16 5.96
C ALA A 211 9.19 -8.45 6.23
N ALA A 212 8.44 -8.48 7.32
CA ALA A 212 7.54 -9.58 7.67
C ALA A 212 6.19 -9.54 6.92
N TYR A 213 6.00 -8.52 6.08
CA TYR A 213 4.80 -8.25 5.30
C TYR A 213 5.21 -7.55 4.00
N ASP A 214 4.32 -7.51 3.01
CA ASP A 214 4.59 -6.80 1.76
C ASP A 214 4.39 -5.28 1.94
N LEU A 215 5.48 -4.53 1.73
CA LEU A 215 5.50 -3.08 1.95
C LEU A 215 4.55 -2.34 0.99
N GLU A 216 4.42 -2.84 -0.24
CA GLU A 216 3.62 -2.19 -1.27
C GLU A 216 2.13 -2.48 -1.05
N ALA A 217 1.76 -3.72 -0.74
CA ALA A 217 0.41 -4.10 -0.36
C ALA A 217 -0.07 -3.30 0.85
N LYS A 218 0.81 -3.02 1.84
CA LYS A 218 0.49 -2.12 2.95
C LYS A 218 0.20 -0.70 2.49
N THR A 219 0.99 -0.17 1.56
CA THR A 219 0.78 1.15 0.96
C THR A 219 -0.53 1.21 0.17
N ILE A 220 -0.80 0.21 -0.67
CA ILE A 220 -2.05 0.09 -1.45
C ILE A 220 -3.25 0.04 -0.51
N CYS A 221 -3.19 -0.77 0.55
CA CYS A 221 -4.22 -0.84 1.59
C CYS A 221 -4.48 0.53 2.25
N TYR A 222 -3.42 1.30 2.53
CA TYR A 222 -3.57 2.65 3.05
C TYR A 222 -4.27 3.58 2.04
N LEU A 223 -3.88 3.54 0.76
CA LEU A 223 -4.50 4.35 -0.29
C LEU A 223 -5.98 4.00 -0.49
N ILE A 224 -6.32 2.72 -0.48
CA ILE A 224 -7.73 2.24 -0.52
C ILE A 224 -8.49 2.78 0.69
N GLY A 225 -7.93 2.70 1.89
CA GLY A 225 -8.55 3.24 3.11
C GLY A 225 -8.81 4.74 3.04
N VAL A 226 -7.84 5.52 2.55
CA VAL A 226 -8.01 6.97 2.30
C VAL A 226 -9.09 7.22 1.26
N SER A 227 -9.14 6.42 0.20
CA SER A 227 -10.16 6.50 -0.85
C SER A 227 -11.56 6.27 -0.29
N PHE A 228 -11.77 5.26 0.56
CA PHE A 228 -13.07 5.03 1.23
C PHE A 228 -13.53 6.23 2.05
N VAL A 229 -12.61 6.89 2.76
CA VAL A 229 -12.94 8.11 3.51
C VAL A 229 -13.38 9.23 2.57
N ARG A 230 -12.75 9.38 1.41
CA ARG A 230 -13.03 10.46 0.45
C ARG A 230 -14.28 10.21 -0.40
N CYS A 231 -14.46 8.99 -0.93
CA CYS A 231 -15.50 8.66 -1.90
C CYS A 231 -16.88 8.35 -1.28
N GLY A 232 -16.93 8.07 0.03
CA GLY A 232 -18.17 7.67 0.70
C GLY A 232 -18.55 6.19 0.47
N GLY A 233 -19.81 5.85 0.70
CA GLY A 233 -20.35 4.50 0.51
C GLY A 233 -20.28 3.59 1.76
N PRO A 234 -20.47 2.27 1.61
CA PRO A 234 -20.58 1.35 2.75
C PRO A 234 -19.35 1.33 3.65
N TYR A 235 -18.14 1.35 3.07
CA TYR A 235 -16.90 1.37 3.86
C TYR A 235 -16.68 2.71 4.58
N ARG A 236 -17.26 3.81 4.09
CA ARG A 236 -17.25 5.08 4.83
C ARG A 236 -18.07 4.97 6.11
N ALA A 237 -19.23 4.32 6.07
CA ALA A 237 -20.05 4.10 7.27
C ALA A 237 -19.30 3.26 8.32
N VAL A 238 -18.62 2.19 7.89
CA VAL A 238 -17.75 1.37 8.76
C VAL A 238 -16.65 2.22 9.41
N TYR A 239 -16.02 3.11 8.63
CA TYR A 239 -15.01 4.03 9.14
C TYR A 239 -15.59 5.01 10.17
N ASP A 240 -16.72 5.64 9.88
CA ASP A 240 -17.33 6.65 10.75
C ASP A 240 -17.79 6.03 12.08
N GLU A 241 -18.45 4.87 12.02
CA GLU A 241 -18.83 4.07 13.21
C GLU A 241 -17.60 3.74 14.05
N ARG A 242 -16.55 3.20 13.41
CA ARG A 242 -15.34 2.80 14.13
C ARG A 242 -14.61 3.98 14.74
N LYS A 243 -14.58 5.12 14.05
CA LYS A 243 -13.99 6.37 14.54
C LYS A 243 -14.74 6.88 15.77
N ALA A 244 -16.07 6.91 15.74
CA ALA A 244 -16.89 7.33 16.87
C ALA A 244 -16.69 6.41 18.08
N HIS A 245 -16.71 5.09 17.87
CA HIS A 245 -16.47 4.10 18.91
C HIS A 245 -15.09 4.25 19.56
N LEU A 246 -14.03 4.40 18.76
CA LEU A 246 -12.67 4.58 19.28
C LEU A 246 -12.50 5.91 20.02
N ALA A 247 -13.13 6.99 19.55
CA ALA A 247 -13.10 8.28 20.24
C ALA A 247 -13.80 8.23 21.62
N ALA A 248 -14.90 7.47 21.72
CA ALA A 248 -15.63 7.29 22.98
C ALA A 248 -14.89 6.38 23.97
N GLN A 249 -14.28 5.29 23.48
CA GLN A 249 -13.53 4.35 24.34
C GLN A 249 -12.15 4.87 24.75
N HIS A 250 -11.52 5.69 23.92
CA HIS A 250 -10.17 6.20 24.14
C HIS A 250 -10.13 7.74 24.02
N PRO A 251 -10.76 8.47 24.96
CA PRO A 251 -10.76 9.93 24.95
C PRO A 251 -9.35 10.53 25.12
N GLU A 252 -8.39 9.74 25.61
CA GLU A 252 -6.99 10.13 25.76
C GLU A 252 -6.19 10.06 24.44
N TRP A 253 -6.72 9.43 23.39
CA TRP A 253 -6.01 9.30 22.13
C TRP A 253 -6.06 10.59 21.29
N PRO A 254 -4.93 11.00 20.69
CA PRO A 254 -4.95 12.07 19.70
C PRO A 254 -5.87 11.73 18.52
N ALA A 255 -6.58 12.72 17.99
CA ALA A 255 -7.52 12.54 16.87
C ALA A 255 -6.89 11.82 15.66
N LYS A 256 -5.60 12.08 15.37
CA LYS A 256 -4.84 11.39 14.32
C LYS A 256 -4.73 9.87 14.56
N ARG A 257 -4.50 9.44 15.82
CA ARG A 257 -4.42 8.02 16.19
C ARG A 257 -5.78 7.34 16.01
N VAL A 258 -6.85 7.99 16.48
CA VAL A 258 -8.22 7.52 16.30
C VAL A 258 -8.55 7.34 14.81
N HIS A 259 -8.25 8.36 13.99
CA HIS A 259 -8.44 8.32 12.54
C HIS A 259 -7.70 7.15 11.88
N LEU A 260 -6.38 7.02 12.11
CA LEU A 260 -5.57 5.96 11.49
C LEU A 260 -6.00 4.56 11.95
N ALA A 261 -6.40 4.40 13.21
CA ALA A 261 -6.94 3.14 13.73
C ALA A 261 -8.29 2.78 13.08
N ALA A 262 -9.18 3.76 12.89
CA ALA A 262 -10.45 3.56 12.19
C ALA A 262 -10.25 3.21 10.71
N VAL A 263 -9.33 3.89 10.00
CA VAL A 263 -8.96 3.54 8.61
C VAL A 263 -8.44 2.11 8.56
N ARG A 264 -7.51 1.73 9.45
CA ARG A 264 -6.96 0.36 9.51
C ARG A 264 -8.05 -0.70 9.71
N ALA A 265 -8.99 -0.46 10.61
CA ALA A 265 -10.10 -1.37 10.86
C ALA A 265 -11.03 -1.51 9.64
N THR A 266 -11.28 -0.40 8.94
CA THR A 266 -12.08 -0.38 7.71
C THR A 266 -11.43 -1.18 6.59
N VAL A 267 -10.12 -1.01 6.40
CA VAL A 267 -9.37 -1.78 5.40
C VAL A 267 -9.33 -3.28 5.75
N LYS A 268 -9.23 -3.63 7.03
CA LYS A 268 -9.36 -5.04 7.45
C LYS A 268 -10.71 -5.61 7.08
N ARG A 269 -11.80 -4.86 7.30
CA ARG A 269 -13.13 -5.28 6.90
C ARG A 269 -13.21 -5.48 5.38
N PHE A 270 -12.70 -4.53 4.61
CA PHE A 270 -12.59 -4.67 3.16
C PHE A 270 -11.83 -5.93 2.72
N LEU A 271 -10.67 -6.22 3.31
CA LEU A 271 -9.91 -7.43 2.98
C LEU A 271 -10.64 -8.72 3.38
N THR A 272 -11.45 -8.69 4.44
CA THR A 272 -12.34 -9.80 4.77
C THR A 272 -13.39 -10.01 3.70
N ASP A 273 -14.08 -8.94 3.30
CA ASP A 273 -15.14 -9.02 2.31
C ASP A 273 -14.56 -9.44 0.94
N LEU A 274 -13.36 -8.97 0.58
CA LEU A 274 -12.60 -9.42 -0.60
C LEU A 274 -12.26 -10.90 -0.53
N TRP A 275 -11.76 -11.37 0.61
CA TRP A 275 -11.43 -12.78 0.79
C TRP A 275 -12.67 -13.67 0.61
N VAL A 276 -13.80 -13.28 1.20
CA VAL A 276 -15.07 -14.02 1.08
C VAL A 276 -15.52 -14.07 -0.38
N ALA A 277 -15.61 -12.91 -1.04
CA ALA A 277 -16.05 -12.82 -2.43
C ALA A 277 -15.15 -13.60 -3.39
N TRP A 278 -13.83 -13.61 -3.14
CA TRP A 278 -12.90 -14.39 -3.96
C TRP A 278 -13.09 -15.90 -3.75
N ARG A 279 -13.23 -16.37 -2.50
CA ARG A 279 -13.50 -17.80 -2.23
C ARG A 279 -14.82 -18.26 -2.83
N GLU A 280 -15.85 -17.43 -2.77
CA GLU A 280 -17.14 -17.71 -3.40
C GLU A 280 -17.02 -17.78 -4.93
N ALA A 281 -16.22 -16.90 -5.53
CA ALA A 281 -15.97 -16.94 -6.98
C ALA A 281 -15.26 -18.24 -7.42
N GLU A 282 -14.20 -18.66 -6.72
CA GLU A 282 -13.50 -19.92 -7.03
C GLU A 282 -14.39 -21.15 -6.82
N GLY A 283 -15.18 -21.17 -5.73
CA GLY A 283 -16.10 -22.28 -5.45
C GLY A 283 -17.19 -22.46 -6.51
N ASN A 284 -17.63 -21.37 -7.15
CA ASN A 284 -18.62 -21.41 -8.24
C ASN A 284 -18.02 -21.92 -9.56
N GLU A 285 -16.74 -21.65 -9.83
CA GLU A 285 -16.02 -22.18 -11.00
C GLU A 285 -15.82 -23.71 -10.87
N ASP A 286 -15.41 -24.19 -9.69
CA ASP A 286 -15.24 -25.62 -9.42
C ASP A 286 -16.58 -26.39 -9.48
N GLY A 287 -17.66 -25.79 -8.97
CA GLY A 287 -19.00 -26.39 -8.97
C GLY A 287 -19.65 -26.52 -10.36
N THR A 288 -19.24 -25.69 -11.32
CA THR A 288 -19.74 -25.74 -12.71
C THR A 288 -19.09 -26.90 -13.50
N THR A 289 -17.93 -27.39 -13.07
CA THR A 289 -17.17 -28.46 -13.74
C THR A 289 -17.61 -29.87 -13.30
N GLY A 290 -18.48 -29.99 -12.30
CA GLY A 290 -18.95 -31.28 -11.74
C GLY A 290 -20.29 -31.81 -12.28
N ALA A 291 -20.95 -31.09 -13.21
CA ALA A 291 -22.32 -31.42 -13.65
C ALA A 291 -22.41 -32.30 -14.91
N GLU A 292 -21.30 -32.71 -15.51
CA GLU A 292 -21.31 -33.41 -16.81
C GLU A 292 -20.46 -34.68 -16.77
N THR A 293 -20.94 -35.71 -16.07
CA THR A 293 -20.87 -37.14 -16.45
C THR A 293 -21.31 -38.01 -15.27
N ARG A 294 -22.55 -38.48 -15.32
CA ARG A 294 -22.90 -39.75 -14.68
C ARG A 294 -23.82 -40.51 -15.64
N PRO A 295 -23.43 -41.72 -16.09
CA PRO A 295 -24.27 -42.55 -16.94
C PRO A 295 -25.54 -43.02 -16.21
#